data_AF-A0A7J2HPK2-F1
#
_entry.id   AF-A0A7J2HPK2-F1
#
_cell.length_a   1.000
_cell.length_b   1.000
_cell.length_c   1.000
_cell.angle_alpha   90.00
_cell.angle_beta   90.00
_cell.angle_gamma   90.00
#
_symmetry.space_group_name_H-M   'P 1'
#
loop_
_entity.id
_entity.type
_entity.pdbx_description
1 polymer ?
#
loop_
_entity_poly.entity_id
_entity_poly.type
_entity_poly.pdbx_seq_one_letter_code
_entity_poly.pdbx_strand_id
1 'polypeptide(L)'
;MNIMLSILGNVSEVFKEEVSRIARYVSSFALKRGLSLPEEVIISFHEYFRGNDNWLNVFEGVHINMDDYRLMVIEKASMDNVNFQRVLAGLFACILIHNFQSVSNEEILVFVNEHFLKVLSYIYARD
;
A
#
# COMPACT_ATOMS: atom_id res chain seq x y z
N MET A 1 2.88 16.98 4.22
CA MET A 1 1.67 16.41 3.59
C MET A 1 1.80 14.89 3.63
N ASN A 2 0.71 14.18 3.93
CA ASN A 2 0.67 12.72 3.97
C ASN A 2 -0.56 12.26 3.19
N ILE A 3 -0.51 11.07 2.62
CA ILE A 3 -1.70 10.43 2.04
C ILE A 3 -2.75 10.27 3.14
N MET A 4 -4.00 10.66 2.87
CA MET A 4 -5.13 10.32 3.74
C MET A 4 -5.48 8.84 3.54
N LEU A 5 -5.63 8.10 4.64
CA LEU A 5 -5.96 6.68 4.58
C LEU A 5 -7.36 6.41 5.11
N SER A 6 -8.12 5.63 4.35
CA SER A 6 -9.38 5.02 4.79
C SER A 6 -9.19 3.52 4.85
N ILE A 7 -9.11 2.95 6.05
CA ILE A 7 -8.90 1.51 6.25
C ILE A 7 -10.24 0.84 6.56
N LEU A 8 -10.67 -0.02 5.64
CA LEU A 8 -11.90 -0.79 5.69
C LEU A 8 -11.62 -2.25 6.12
N GLY A 9 -12.58 -2.84 6.82
CA GLY A 9 -12.52 -4.21 7.31
C GLY A 9 -12.26 -4.32 8.81
N ASN A 10 -12.38 -5.55 9.34
CA ASN A 10 -12.17 -5.85 10.75
C ASN A 10 -10.67 -6.04 11.05
N VAL A 11 -9.97 -4.92 11.26
CA VAL A 11 -8.56 -4.87 11.66
C VAL A 11 -8.42 -4.07 12.96
N SER A 12 -7.45 -4.44 13.79
CA SER A 12 -7.22 -3.80 15.09
C SER A 12 -6.73 -2.35 14.92
N GLU A 13 -6.99 -1.50 15.91
CA GLU A 13 -6.50 -0.12 15.90
C GLU A 13 -4.97 -0.02 15.87
N VAL A 14 -4.29 -0.94 16.58
CA VAL A 14 -2.82 -1.06 16.54
C VAL A 14 -2.34 -1.27 15.10
N PHE A 15 -2.96 -2.22 14.38
CA PHE A 15 -2.59 -2.50 13.00
C PHE A 15 -2.89 -1.31 12.07
N LYS A 16 -3.99 -0.57 12.29
CA LYS A 16 -4.28 0.67 11.54
C LYS A 16 -3.22 1.75 11.77
N GLU A 17 -2.72 1.88 13.00
CA GLU A 17 -1.62 2.78 13.33
C GLU A 17 -0.31 2.38 12.62
N GLU A 18 -0.01 1.08 12.59
CA GLU A 18 1.16 0.55 11.88
C GLU A 18 1.05 0.80 10.37
N VAL A 19 -0.11 0.54 9.76
CA VAL A 19 -0.40 0.90 8.36
C VAL A 19 -0.25 2.41 8.13
N SER A 20 -0.68 3.24 9.07
CA SER A 20 -0.51 4.69 9.00
C SER A 20 0.97 5.11 9.08
N ARG A 21 1.82 4.37 9.83
CA ARG A 21 3.29 4.55 9.81
C ARG A 21 3.86 4.20 8.44
N ILE A 22 3.39 3.13 7.81
CA ILE A 22 3.81 2.76 6.44
C ILE A 22 3.46 3.89 5.46
N ALA A 23 2.23 4.39 5.46
CA ALA A 23 1.84 5.48 4.56
C ALA A 23 2.63 6.77 4.78
N ARG A 24 2.98 7.11 6.03
CA ARG A 24 3.90 8.22 6.33
C ARG A 24 5.28 8.01 5.71
N TYR A 25 5.83 6.81 5.83
CA TYR A 25 7.10 6.47 5.22
C TYR A 25 7.05 6.64 3.69
N VAL A 26 6.04 6.04 3.06
CA VAL A 26 5.89 6.05 1.60
C VAL A 26 5.63 7.48 1.08
N SER A 27 4.79 8.26 1.77
CA SER A 27 4.55 9.66 1.41
C SER A 27 5.82 10.50 1.48
N SER A 28 6.61 10.34 2.55
CA SER A 28 7.91 11.01 2.69
C SER A 28 8.89 10.62 1.59
N PHE A 29 8.93 9.34 1.24
CA PHE A 29 9.75 8.83 0.14
C PHE A 29 9.38 9.47 -1.21
N ALA A 30 8.08 9.53 -1.52
CA ALA A 30 7.57 10.04 -2.79
C ALA A 30 7.80 11.55 -2.92
N LEU A 31 7.48 12.31 -1.88
CA LEU A 31 7.70 13.77 -1.86
C LEU A 31 9.19 14.12 -2.02
N LYS A 32 10.11 13.37 -1.39
CA LYS A 32 11.56 13.57 -1.56
C LYS A 32 12.06 13.34 -3.00
N ARG A 33 11.29 12.64 -3.82
CA ARG A 33 11.58 12.37 -5.24
C ARG A 33 10.79 13.26 -6.19
N GLY A 34 10.06 14.25 -5.67
CA GLY A 34 9.24 15.15 -6.46
C GLY A 34 7.97 14.53 -7.02
N LEU A 35 7.52 13.39 -6.47
CA LEU A 35 6.27 12.76 -6.86
C LEU A 35 5.09 13.42 -6.14
N SER A 36 3.97 13.52 -6.84
CA SER A 36 2.69 13.91 -6.27
C SER A 36 2.07 12.75 -5.48
N LEU A 37 1.26 13.08 -4.47
CA LEU A 37 0.56 12.10 -3.65
C LEU A 37 -0.92 12.09 -4.04
N PRO A 38 -1.58 10.92 -4.12
CA PRO A 38 -3.02 10.87 -4.17
C PRO A 38 -3.60 11.49 -2.88
N GLU A 39 -4.73 12.18 -3.00
CA GLU A 39 -5.40 12.80 -1.84
C GLU A 39 -5.81 11.76 -0.80
N GLU A 40 -6.34 10.63 -1.26
CA GLU A 40 -6.81 9.53 -0.45
C GLU A 40 -6.41 8.18 -1.05
N VAL A 41 -6.12 7.21 -0.19
CA VAL A 41 -6.06 5.78 -0.53
C VAL A 41 -6.97 5.01 0.42
N ILE A 42 -7.87 4.20 -0.15
CA ILE A 42 -8.79 3.33 0.54
C ILE A 42 -8.23 1.91 0.53
N ILE A 43 -8.05 1.31 1.71
CA ILE A 43 -7.49 -0.02 1.88
C ILE A 43 -8.56 -0.94 2.44
N SER A 44 -8.93 -1.98 1.71
CA SER A 44 -9.89 -2.97 2.19
C SER A 44 -9.22 -4.33 2.40
N PHE A 45 -9.30 -4.88 3.61
CA PHE A 45 -8.74 -6.20 3.93
C PHE A 45 -9.79 -7.30 3.81
N HIS A 46 -9.51 -8.33 3.02
CA HIS A 46 -10.42 -9.46 2.74
C HIS A 46 -9.72 -10.80 2.84
N GLU A 47 -10.37 -11.87 3.30
CA GLU A 47 -9.74 -13.21 3.36
C GLU A 47 -9.41 -13.75 1.97
N TYR A 48 -10.27 -13.48 0.99
CA TYR A 48 -10.11 -13.87 -0.40
C TYR A 48 -10.72 -12.79 -1.29
N PHE A 49 -10.06 -12.47 -2.40
CA PHE A 49 -10.56 -11.52 -3.36
C PHE A 49 -10.54 -12.08 -4.78
N ARG A 50 -11.73 -12.15 -5.39
CA ARG A 50 -11.86 -12.49 -6.81
C ARG A 50 -12.21 -11.23 -7.59
N GLY A 51 -11.18 -10.60 -8.14
CA GLY A 51 -11.34 -9.46 -9.04
C GLY A 51 -12.00 -9.84 -10.37
N ASN A 52 -12.45 -8.81 -11.09
CA ASN A 52 -12.78 -8.86 -12.52
C ASN A 52 -11.71 -8.10 -13.32
N ASP A 53 -11.93 -7.88 -14.62
CA ASP A 53 -10.96 -7.23 -15.51
C ASP A 53 -10.63 -5.77 -15.14
N ASN A 54 -11.43 -5.14 -14.26
CA ASN A 54 -11.19 -3.78 -13.77
C ASN A 54 -10.22 -3.75 -12.57
N TRP A 55 -9.67 -4.90 -12.15
CA TRP A 55 -8.73 -4.97 -11.04
C TRP A 55 -7.35 -5.36 -11.53
N LEU A 56 -6.38 -4.47 -11.29
CA LEU A 56 -4.98 -4.72 -11.56
C LEU A 56 -4.35 -5.41 -10.35
N ASN A 57 -3.80 -6.61 -10.56
CA ASN A 57 -2.94 -7.27 -9.58
C ASN A 57 -1.52 -6.72 -9.71
N VAL A 58 -1.09 -5.95 -8.70
CA VAL A 58 0.21 -5.26 -8.68
C VAL A 58 1.27 -5.99 -7.86
N PHE A 59 0.83 -6.89 -6.97
CA PHE A 59 1.67 -7.69 -6.09
C PHE A 59 0.82 -8.84 -5.51
N GLU A 60 1.45 -9.92 -5.06
CA GLU A 60 0.74 -11.09 -4.52
C GLU A 60 -0.27 -10.70 -3.43
N GLY A 61 -1.57 -10.91 -3.70
CA GLY A 61 -2.67 -10.56 -2.81
C GLY A 61 -2.96 -9.06 -2.72
N VAL A 62 -2.54 -8.25 -3.69
CA VAL A 62 -2.76 -6.80 -3.74
C VAL A 62 -3.37 -6.41 -5.08
N HIS A 63 -4.56 -5.84 -5.00
CA HIS A 63 -5.36 -5.48 -6.17
C HIS A 63 -5.74 -4.01 -6.12
N ILE A 64 -5.58 -3.29 -7.22
CA ILE A 64 -5.98 -1.89 -7.36
C ILE A 64 -7.13 -1.81 -8.35
N ASN A 65 -8.17 -1.07 -7.98
CA ASN A 65 -9.30 -0.81 -8.87
C ASN A 65 -8.87 0.20 -9.95
N MET A 66 -9.09 -0.15 -11.22
CA MET A 66 -8.69 0.69 -12.36
C MET A 66 -9.71 1.78 -12.68
N ASP A 67 -10.95 1.67 -12.19
CA ASP A 67 -11.96 2.73 -12.31
C ASP A 67 -11.79 3.80 -11.21
N ASP A 68 -11.33 3.37 -10.02
CA ASP A 68 -10.98 4.23 -8.89
C ASP A 68 -9.61 3.82 -8.32
N TYR A 69 -8.55 4.41 -8.87
CA TYR A 69 -7.14 4.15 -8.51
C TYR A 69 -6.79 4.40 -7.03
N ARG A 70 -7.73 4.91 -6.24
CA ARG A 70 -7.59 5.10 -4.79
C ARG A 70 -7.98 3.84 -4.01
N LEU A 71 -8.78 2.95 -4.58
CA LEU A 71 -9.26 1.76 -3.91
C LEU A 71 -8.30 0.58 -4.14
N MET A 72 -7.72 0.10 -3.06
CA MET A 72 -6.94 -1.14 -3.04
C MET A 72 -7.55 -2.20 -2.12
N VAL A 73 -7.51 -3.44 -2.59
CA VAL A 73 -7.88 -4.63 -1.83
C VAL A 73 -6.63 -5.41 -1.50
N ILE A 74 -6.51 -5.79 -0.23
CA ILE A 74 -5.44 -6.65 0.26
C ILE A 74 -6.06 -7.95 0.76
N GLU A 75 -5.61 -9.05 0.17
CA GLU A 75 -5.88 -10.38 0.70
C GLU A 75 -5.16 -10.53 2.04
N LYS A 76 -5.92 -10.77 3.09
CA LYS A 76 -5.45 -10.81 4.47
C LYS A 76 -4.72 -12.13 4.71
N ALA A 77 -3.47 -12.02 5.12
CA ALA A 77 -2.69 -13.14 5.62
C ALA A 77 -2.80 -13.23 7.15
N SER A 78 -2.53 -14.43 7.69
CA SER A 78 -2.43 -14.63 9.15
C SER A 78 -1.22 -13.95 9.78
N MET A 79 -0.20 -13.60 8.97
CA MET A 79 1.04 -12.98 9.43
C MET A 79 1.04 -11.48 9.09
N ASP A 80 1.19 -10.62 10.10
CA ASP A 80 1.15 -9.16 9.92
C ASP A 80 2.26 -8.64 9.00
N ASN A 81 3.46 -9.22 9.06
CA ASN A 81 4.56 -8.83 8.17
C ASN A 81 4.21 -9.01 6.69
N VAL A 82 3.46 -10.05 6.34
CA VAL A 82 2.99 -10.26 4.96
C VAL A 82 1.98 -9.19 4.60
N ASN A 83 1.06 -8.85 5.52
CA ASN A 83 0.10 -7.77 5.30
C ASN A 83 0.81 -6.41 5.15
N PHE A 84 1.86 -6.12 5.92
CA PHE A 84 2.64 -4.89 5.78
C PHE A 84 3.39 -4.83 4.45
N GLN A 85 3.95 -5.95 3.98
CA GLN A 85 4.59 -6.02 2.67
C GLN A 85 3.57 -5.72 1.56
N ARG A 86 2.37 -6.27 1.67
CA ARG A 86 1.24 -6.03 0.75
C ARG A 86 0.76 -4.57 0.79
N VAL A 87 0.63 -3.99 1.98
CA VAL A 87 0.29 -2.57 2.15
C VAL A 87 1.36 -1.68 1.50
N LEU A 88 2.64 -1.97 1.74
CA LEU A 88 3.75 -1.24 1.15
C LEU A 88 3.70 -1.29 -0.38
N ALA A 89 3.51 -2.48 -0.94
CA ALA A 89 3.37 -2.70 -2.38
C ALA A 89 2.22 -1.88 -2.97
N GLY A 90 1.03 -1.97 -2.35
CA GLY A 90 -0.17 -1.26 -2.81
C GLY A 90 -0.02 0.26 -2.74
N LEU A 91 0.59 0.79 -1.68
CA LEU A 91 0.83 2.22 -1.56
C LEU A 91 1.82 2.75 -2.61
N PHE A 92 2.91 2.01 -2.89
CA PHE A 92 3.81 2.37 -3.98
C PHE A 92 3.11 2.34 -5.34
N ALA A 93 2.31 1.30 -5.59
CA ALA A 93 1.55 1.19 -6.83
C ALA A 93 0.55 2.34 -7.00
N CYS A 94 -0.19 2.72 -5.95
CA CYS A 94 -1.09 3.86 -6.00
C CYS A 94 -0.35 5.16 -6.38
N ILE A 95 0.83 5.41 -5.80
CA ILE A 95 1.63 6.60 -6.11
C ILE A 95 2.14 6.56 -7.56
N LEU A 96 2.65 5.42 -8.02
CA LEU A 96 3.18 5.28 -9.36
C LEU A 96 2.07 5.42 -10.41
N ILE A 97 0.92 4.78 -10.21
CA ILE A 97 -0.24 4.94 -11.09
C ILE A 97 -0.74 6.39 -11.08
N HIS A 98 -0.80 7.05 -9.91
CA HIS A 98 -1.19 8.46 -9.83
C HIS A 98 -0.29 9.38 -10.68
N ASN A 99 1.03 9.14 -10.67
CA ASN A 99 1.99 9.99 -11.38
C ASN A 99 2.22 9.59 -12.84
N PHE A 100 2.11 8.29 -13.17
CA PHE A 100 2.56 7.73 -14.45
C PHE A 100 1.48 6.94 -15.20
N GLN A 101 0.29 6.77 -14.62
CA GLN A 101 -0.86 6.07 -15.20
C GLN A 101 -0.63 4.58 -15.51
N SER A 102 0.52 4.03 -15.13
CA SER A 102 0.86 2.62 -15.30
C SER A 102 1.94 2.21 -14.32
N VAL A 103 1.99 0.92 -13.98
CA VAL A 103 3.06 0.32 -13.19
C VAL A 103 3.17 -1.16 -13.50
N SER A 104 4.40 -1.69 -13.49
CA SER A 104 4.65 -3.13 -13.59
C SER A 104 4.87 -3.77 -12.22
N ASN A 105 4.55 -5.06 -12.13
CA ASN A 105 4.76 -5.83 -10.89
C ASN A 105 6.25 -5.93 -10.51
N GLU A 106 7.14 -5.90 -11.52
CA GLU A 106 8.59 -5.93 -11.32
C GLU A 106 9.08 -4.64 -10.63
N GLU A 107 8.59 -3.47 -11.06
CA GLU A 107 8.92 -2.20 -10.42
C GLU A 107 8.46 -2.18 -8.95
N ILE A 108 7.24 -2.66 -8.68
CA ILE A 108 6.72 -2.77 -7.31
C ILE A 108 7.58 -3.71 -6.47
N LEU A 109 7.94 -4.87 -7.02
CA LEU A 109 8.78 -5.84 -6.32
C LEU A 109 10.15 -5.24 -5.94
N VAL A 110 10.76 -4.46 -6.83
CA VAL A 110 12.01 -3.74 -6.55
C VAL A 110 11.83 -2.78 -5.37
N PHE A 111 10.79 -1.93 -5.40
CA PHE A 111 10.53 -1.00 -4.30
C PHE A 111 10.28 -1.72 -2.97
N VAL A 112 9.47 -2.78 -2.98
CA VAL A 112 9.19 -3.56 -1.77
C VAL A 112 10.48 -4.14 -1.19
N ASN A 113 11.32 -4.77 -2.01
CA ASN A 113 12.56 -5.39 -1.56
C ASN A 113 13.56 -4.35 -0.99
N GLU A 114 13.64 -3.18 -1.60
CA GLU A 114 14.55 -2.11 -1.16
C GLU A 114 14.12 -1.41 0.14
N HIS A 115 12.81 -1.42 0.43
CA HIS A 115 12.23 -0.60 1.49
C HIS A 115 11.64 -1.37 2.66
N PHE A 116 11.26 -2.64 2.48
CA PHE A 116 10.49 -3.37 3.48
C PHE A 116 11.16 -3.44 4.86
N LEU A 117 12.45 -3.79 4.93
CA LEU A 117 13.17 -3.81 6.21
C LEU A 117 13.27 -2.42 6.87
N LYS A 118 13.41 -1.35 6.07
CA LYS A 118 13.44 0.02 6.58
C LYS A 118 12.09 0.42 7.15
N VAL A 119 11.01 -0.01 6.50
CA VAL A 119 9.63 0.18 6.96
C VAL A 119 9.38 -0.58 8.25
N LEU A 120 9.77 -1.85 8.36
CA LEU A 120 9.62 -2.61 9.61
C LEU A 120 10.36 -1.92 10.77
N SER A 121 11.61 -1.48 10.55
CA SER A 121 12.35 -0.70 11.54
C SER A 121 11.65 0.61 11.90
N TYR A 122 10.98 1.26 10.94
CA TYR A 122 10.21 2.49 11.18
C TYR A 122 8.92 2.24 11.96
N ILE A 123 8.24 1.11 11.71
CA ILE A 123 7.04 0.70 12.46
C ILE A 123 7.40 0.41 13.91
N TYR A 124 8.47 -0.36 14.13
CA TYR A 124 8.86 -0.84 15.46
C TYR A 124 9.89 0.02 16.18
N ALA A 125 10.34 1.13 15.58
CA ALA A 125 11.10 2.14 16.29
C ALA A 125 10.24 2.62 17.47
N ARG A 126 10.73 2.38 18.69
CA ARG A 126 10.16 2.98 19.89
C ARG A 126 10.58 4.45 19.88
N ASP A 127 9.60 5.33 20.03
CA ASP A 127 9.84 6.75 20.34
C ASP A 127 10.61 6.87 21.68
#